data_AF-Q2IQW3-F1
#
_entry.id   AF-Q2IQW3-F1
#
_cell.length_a   1.000
_cell.length_b   1.000
_cell.length_c   1.000
_cell.angle_alpha   90.00
_cell.angle_beta   90.00
_cell.angle_gamma   90.00
#
_symmetry.space_group_name_H-M   'P 1'
#
loop_
_entity.id
_entity.type
_entity.pdbx_description
1 polymer ?
#
loop_
_entity_poly.entity_id
_entity_poly.type
_entity_poly.pdbx_seq_one_letter_code
_entity_poly.pdbx_strand_id
1 'polypeptide(L)'
;MGYVRPRMGALAVVAALAVVPGWARAAEAAPGATPKAPAAKATRPEAKPVLVQAEAPPFSEGIYPCSACHAGMPKNGTRRELVFHDEQQSIFDHGADQRWCLDCHDLQNRDVLRLANGAPVPFTESYRLCGQCHGDKYRDWRVGVHGKRVGHWNGEKTYFLCVNCHNPHSPRFKGVQEIVSGGKKTVAPTLTYLKPEPRPKRPEEQRR
;
A
#
# COMPACT_ATOMS: atom_id res chain seq x y z
N MET A 1 -19.56 11.53 53.66
CA MET A 1 -18.29 11.67 52.92
C MET A 1 -18.30 12.95 52.11
N GLY A 2 -17.68 14.02 52.61
CA GLY A 2 -17.60 15.30 51.92
C GLY A 2 -16.42 15.35 50.95
N TYR A 3 -16.66 15.74 49.71
CA TYR A 3 -15.64 15.90 48.68
C TYR A 3 -15.23 17.37 48.59
N VAL A 4 -14.03 17.70 49.07
CA VAL A 4 -13.45 19.05 49.01
C VAL A 4 -12.79 19.23 47.63
N ARG A 5 -13.24 20.23 46.87
CA ARG A 5 -12.61 20.65 45.60
C ARG A 5 -11.31 21.43 45.88
N PRO A 6 -10.18 21.14 45.20
CA PRO A 6 -9.01 21.99 45.30
C PRO A 6 -9.17 23.24 44.42
N ARG A 7 -8.72 24.39 44.96
CA ARG A 7 -8.63 25.67 44.26
C ARG A 7 -7.45 25.65 43.28
N MET A 8 -7.71 25.97 42.01
CA MET A 8 -6.66 26.26 41.02
C MET A 8 -6.03 27.63 41.32
N GLY A 9 -4.75 27.63 41.67
CA GLY A 9 -3.94 28.84 41.75
C GLY A 9 -3.37 29.20 40.38
N ALA A 10 -3.63 30.42 39.91
CA ALA A 10 -3.03 30.97 38.69
C ALA A 10 -1.57 31.36 38.96
N LEU A 11 -0.63 30.71 38.27
CA LEU A 11 0.78 31.13 38.21
C LEU A 11 0.96 32.11 37.05
N ALA A 12 1.17 33.37 37.39
CA ALA A 12 1.58 34.40 36.45
C ALA A 12 3.04 34.15 36.03
N VAL A 13 3.27 33.89 34.75
CA VAL A 13 4.61 33.82 34.17
C VAL A 13 5.05 35.24 33.79
N VAL A 14 5.99 35.80 34.54
CA VAL A 14 6.65 37.07 34.21
C VAL A 14 7.71 36.76 33.15
N ALA A 15 7.50 37.26 31.92
CA ALA A 15 8.48 37.20 30.85
C ALA A 15 9.55 38.29 31.06
N ALA A 16 10.76 37.88 31.44
CA ALA A 16 11.92 38.77 31.48
C ALA A 16 12.50 38.94 30.06
N LEU A 17 12.29 40.12 29.48
CA LEU A 17 12.97 40.57 28.25
C LEU A 17 14.41 40.92 28.58
N ALA A 18 15.36 40.03 28.27
CA ALA A 18 16.78 40.34 28.29
C ALA A 18 17.14 41.13 27.01
N VAL A 19 17.31 42.45 27.17
CA VAL A 19 17.90 43.33 26.15
C VAL A 19 19.41 43.12 26.17
N VAL A 20 19.96 42.47 25.15
CA VAL A 20 21.41 42.36 24.94
C VAL A 20 21.89 43.58 24.14
N PRO A 21 22.82 44.40 24.66
CA PRO A 21 23.35 45.54 23.92
C PRO A 21 24.24 45.05 22.77
N GLY A 22 23.93 45.50 21.56
CA GLY A 22 24.62 45.14 20.33
C GLY A 22 26.02 45.71 20.24
N TRP A 23 26.98 44.84 19.95
CA TRP A 23 28.31 45.19 19.44
C TRP A 23 28.52 44.40 18.15
N ALA A 24 27.87 44.87 17.08
CA ALA A 24 28.18 44.40 15.73
C ALA A 24 29.49 45.08 15.31
N ARG A 25 30.58 44.31 15.21
CA ARG A 25 31.75 44.74 14.44
C ARG A 25 31.33 44.80 12.97
N ALA A 26 31.23 46.01 12.43
CA ALA A 26 31.20 46.21 10.99
C ALA A 26 32.57 45.79 10.44
N ALA A 27 32.61 44.67 9.72
CA ALA A 27 33.73 44.35 8.86
C ALA A 27 33.59 45.22 7.59
N GLU A 28 34.55 46.11 7.36
CA GLU A 28 34.67 46.85 6.10
C GLU A 28 34.84 45.85 4.94
N ALA A 29 33.89 45.89 4.02
CA ALA A 29 33.96 45.13 2.78
C ALA A 29 34.98 45.77 1.83
N ALA A 30 35.96 45.00 1.40
CA ALA A 30 36.88 45.41 0.33
C ALA A 30 36.11 45.65 -0.98
N PRO A 31 36.41 46.73 -1.74
CA PRO A 31 35.76 46.97 -3.02
C PRO A 31 36.34 46.02 -4.08
N GLY A 32 35.51 45.14 -4.64
CA GLY A 32 35.89 44.39 -5.85
C GLY A 32 35.32 42.98 -6.03
N ALA A 33 34.56 42.42 -5.09
CA ALA A 33 33.96 41.11 -5.28
C ALA A 33 32.47 41.22 -5.61
N THR A 34 32.10 41.17 -6.89
CA THR A 34 30.71 40.90 -7.29
C THR A 34 30.31 39.50 -6.81
N PRO A 35 29.24 39.33 -6.01
CA PRO A 35 28.77 38.01 -5.61
C PRO A 35 28.27 37.29 -6.86
N LYS A 36 28.99 36.25 -7.28
CA LYS A 36 28.53 35.35 -8.33
C LYS A 36 27.31 34.60 -7.79
N ALA A 37 26.14 34.89 -8.34
CA ALA A 37 24.91 34.20 -8.01
C ALA A 37 25.15 32.68 -8.10
N PRO A 38 24.74 31.87 -7.10
CA PRO A 38 24.89 30.43 -7.19
C PRO A 38 24.14 29.96 -8.43
N ALA A 39 24.83 29.22 -9.30
CA ALA A 39 24.22 28.63 -10.47
C ALA A 39 22.98 27.86 -10.03
N ALA A 40 21.82 28.27 -10.54
CA ALA A 40 20.57 27.56 -10.31
C ALA A 40 20.80 26.11 -10.74
N LYS A 41 20.77 25.18 -9.78
CA LYS A 41 20.72 23.75 -10.11
C LYS A 41 19.49 23.57 -10.99
N ALA A 42 19.71 23.15 -12.24
CA ALA A 42 18.63 22.78 -13.13
C ALA A 42 17.81 21.68 -12.44
N THR A 43 16.67 22.06 -11.87
CA THR A 43 15.66 21.14 -11.39
C THR A 43 15.03 20.54 -12.64
N ARG A 44 15.57 19.41 -13.08
CA ARG A 44 14.90 18.59 -14.08
C ARG A 44 13.50 18.31 -13.54
N PRO A 45 12.42 18.56 -14.30
CA PRO A 45 11.08 18.22 -13.83
C PRO A 45 11.10 16.72 -13.53
N GLU A 46 10.94 16.35 -12.26
CA GLU A 46 10.68 14.97 -11.91
C GLU A 46 9.27 14.66 -12.44
N ALA A 47 9.21 14.15 -13.67
CA ALA A 47 8.01 13.53 -14.17
C ALA A 47 7.63 12.46 -13.16
N LYS A 48 6.47 12.64 -12.50
CA LYS A 48 5.94 11.62 -11.59
C LYS A 48 5.93 10.31 -12.35
N PRO A 49 6.63 9.26 -11.89
CA PRO A 49 6.68 8.02 -12.62
C PRO A 49 5.25 7.52 -12.78
N VAL A 50 4.81 7.41 -14.04
CA VAL A 50 3.54 6.77 -14.36
C VAL A 50 3.70 5.32 -13.94
N LEU A 51 3.01 4.93 -12.87
CA LEU A 51 3.03 3.56 -12.40
C LEU A 51 2.17 2.72 -13.36
N VAL A 52 2.80 2.12 -14.36
CA VAL A 52 2.14 1.12 -15.21
C VAL A 52 2.02 -0.15 -14.38
N GLN A 53 0.79 -0.63 -14.18
CA GLN A 53 0.51 -1.79 -13.33
C GLN A 53 0.37 -3.05 -14.18
N ALA A 54 0.85 -4.17 -13.65
CA ALA A 54 0.62 -5.47 -14.27
C ALA A 54 -0.87 -5.80 -14.20
N GLU A 55 -1.35 -6.53 -15.20
CA GLU A 55 -2.67 -7.16 -15.13
C GLU A 55 -2.71 -8.09 -13.90
N ALA A 56 -3.80 -7.99 -13.14
CA ALA A 56 -4.07 -8.91 -12.06
C ALA A 56 -4.13 -10.35 -12.62
N PRO A 57 -3.86 -11.38 -11.79
CA PRO A 57 -4.19 -12.75 -12.19
C PRO A 57 -5.64 -12.81 -12.66
N PRO A 58 -5.93 -13.57 -13.72
CA PRO A 58 -7.29 -13.66 -14.22
C PRO A 58 -8.19 -14.27 -13.14
N PHE A 59 -9.44 -13.84 -13.14
CA PHE A 59 -10.44 -14.53 -12.36
C PHE A 59 -10.66 -15.95 -12.90
N SER A 60 -11.27 -16.81 -12.09
CA SER A 60 -11.75 -18.12 -12.56
C SER A 60 -12.65 -17.94 -13.79
N GLU A 61 -12.60 -18.90 -14.71
CA GLU A 61 -13.34 -18.83 -15.96
C GLU A 61 -14.84 -18.58 -15.72
N GLY A 62 -15.42 -17.63 -16.46
CA GLY A 62 -16.84 -17.32 -16.41
C GLY A 62 -17.33 -16.52 -15.18
N ILE A 63 -16.49 -16.23 -14.19
CA ILE A 63 -16.94 -15.53 -12.96
C ILE A 63 -17.03 -14.00 -13.10
N TYR A 64 -16.35 -13.42 -14.11
CA TYR A 64 -16.30 -11.99 -14.35
C TYR A 64 -16.93 -11.63 -15.72
N PRO A 65 -17.77 -10.58 -15.82
CA PRO A 65 -18.12 -9.61 -14.78
C PRO A 65 -19.07 -10.19 -13.73
N CYS A 66 -18.85 -9.81 -12.47
CA CYS A 66 -19.65 -10.25 -11.32
C CYS A 66 -21.11 -9.78 -11.43
N SER A 67 -21.33 -8.64 -12.08
CA SER A 67 -22.67 -8.11 -12.38
C SER A 67 -23.53 -9.04 -13.25
N ALA A 68 -22.92 -9.94 -14.04
CA ALA A 68 -23.66 -10.93 -14.83
C ALA A 68 -24.59 -11.80 -13.98
N CYS A 69 -24.18 -12.09 -12.74
CA CYS A 69 -25.03 -12.77 -11.76
C CYS A 69 -25.71 -11.78 -10.79
N HIS A 70 -25.00 -10.74 -10.34
CA HIS A 70 -25.47 -9.91 -9.23
C HIS A 70 -26.42 -8.76 -9.58
N ALA A 71 -26.55 -8.34 -10.84
CA ALA A 71 -27.33 -7.17 -11.21
C ALA A 71 -28.82 -7.29 -10.85
N GLY A 72 -29.39 -8.50 -10.96
CA GLY A 72 -30.80 -8.78 -10.67
C GLY A 72 -31.08 -9.35 -9.28
N MET A 73 -30.04 -9.57 -8.45
CA MET A 73 -30.18 -10.22 -7.15
C MET A 73 -30.39 -9.19 -6.03
N PRO A 74 -31.15 -9.55 -4.97
CA PRO A 74 -31.23 -8.72 -3.76
C PRO A 74 -29.83 -8.52 -3.15
N LYS A 75 -29.49 -7.25 -2.90
CA LYS A 75 -28.23 -6.87 -2.26
C LYS A 75 -28.32 -7.24 -0.78
N ASN A 76 -27.39 -8.07 -0.29
CA ASN A 76 -27.35 -8.49 1.10
C ASN A 76 -25.98 -8.21 1.72
N GLY A 77 -25.96 -7.19 2.59
CA GLY A 77 -24.80 -6.73 3.34
C GLY A 77 -24.37 -7.62 4.51
N THR A 78 -25.27 -8.49 4.97
CA THR A 78 -25.11 -9.23 6.22
C THR A 78 -24.20 -10.45 6.04
N ARG A 79 -23.33 -10.65 7.03
CA ARG A 79 -22.49 -11.84 7.15
C ARG A 79 -23.33 -13.10 7.30
N ARG A 80 -22.97 -14.14 6.53
CA ARG A 80 -23.70 -15.42 6.45
C ARG A 80 -22.82 -16.48 5.79
N GLU A 81 -23.25 -17.73 5.83
CA GLU A 81 -22.69 -18.77 4.96
C GLU A 81 -23.08 -18.50 3.50
N LEU A 82 -22.12 -18.64 2.59
CA LEU A 82 -22.28 -18.40 1.16
C LEU A 82 -22.33 -19.74 0.43
N VAL A 83 -23.20 -19.84 -0.59
CA VAL A 83 -23.39 -21.08 -1.35
C VAL A 83 -22.56 -21.11 -2.65
N PHE A 84 -22.35 -19.95 -3.29
CA PHE A 84 -21.65 -19.85 -4.58
C PHE A 84 -20.22 -19.30 -4.47
N HIS A 85 -19.87 -18.76 -3.30
CA HIS A 85 -18.54 -18.24 -2.98
C HIS A 85 -17.99 -18.93 -1.71
N ASP A 86 -18.46 -20.16 -1.47
CA ASP A 86 -18.09 -21.00 -0.33
C ASP A 86 -16.59 -21.34 -0.37
N GLU A 87 -16.02 -21.56 -1.56
CA GLU A 87 -14.58 -21.76 -1.73
C GLU A 87 -13.79 -20.56 -1.18
N GLN A 88 -14.14 -19.33 -1.58
CA GLN A 88 -13.48 -18.12 -1.09
C GLN A 88 -13.75 -17.89 0.39
N GLN A 89 -14.95 -18.20 0.88
CA GLN A 89 -15.29 -18.10 2.30
C GLN A 89 -14.50 -19.09 3.15
N SER A 90 -14.31 -20.33 2.68
CA SER A 90 -13.63 -21.40 3.42
C SER A 90 -12.15 -21.12 3.64
N ILE A 91 -11.52 -20.38 2.74
CA ILE A 91 -10.12 -19.97 2.83
C ILE A 91 -9.92 -18.59 3.46
N PHE A 92 -11.00 -17.90 3.85
CA PHE A 92 -10.92 -16.51 4.30
C PHE A 92 -10.18 -16.38 5.62
N ASP A 93 -8.92 -15.96 5.54
CA ASP A 93 -7.99 -15.77 6.66
C ASP A 93 -7.39 -14.37 6.59
N HIS A 94 -8.27 -13.36 6.60
CA HIS A 94 -7.89 -11.95 6.55
C HIS A 94 -8.68 -11.11 7.56
N GLY A 95 -8.47 -11.40 8.85
CA GLY A 95 -9.26 -10.79 9.93
C GLY A 95 -10.67 -11.37 9.95
N ALA A 96 -10.77 -12.71 9.87
CA ALA A 96 -12.00 -13.42 9.64
C ALA A 96 -13.13 -13.04 10.59
N ASP A 97 -12.85 -12.66 11.84
CA ASP A 97 -13.88 -12.27 12.81
C ASP A 97 -14.36 -10.81 12.65
N GLN A 98 -13.48 -9.91 12.21
CA GLN A 98 -13.78 -8.47 12.12
C GLN A 98 -14.13 -8.00 10.71
N ARG A 99 -13.73 -8.76 9.68
CA ARG A 99 -13.90 -8.39 8.29
C ARG A 99 -14.94 -9.25 7.59
N TRP A 100 -15.64 -8.63 6.66
CA TRP A 100 -16.58 -9.26 5.75
C TRP A 100 -16.23 -8.93 4.30
N CYS A 101 -16.71 -9.74 3.35
CA CYS A 101 -16.41 -9.60 1.93
C CYS A 101 -16.64 -8.16 1.41
N LEU A 102 -17.65 -7.49 1.96
CA LEU A 102 -18.09 -6.15 1.54
C LEU A 102 -17.32 -5.00 2.19
N ASP A 103 -16.34 -5.30 3.04
CA ASP A 103 -15.35 -4.30 3.46
C ASP A 103 -14.34 -4.00 2.34
N CYS A 104 -14.22 -4.91 1.37
CA CYS A 104 -13.33 -4.79 0.22
C CYS A 104 -14.10 -4.68 -1.10
N HIS A 105 -15.20 -5.43 -1.26
CA HIS A 105 -16.04 -5.42 -2.46
C HIS A 105 -17.20 -4.45 -2.32
N ASP A 106 -17.54 -3.73 -3.38
CA ASP A 106 -18.67 -2.79 -3.31
C ASP A 106 -20.03 -3.51 -3.30
N LEU A 107 -20.90 -3.13 -2.37
CA LEU A 107 -22.24 -3.70 -2.21
C LEU A 107 -23.19 -3.36 -3.37
N GLN A 108 -22.99 -2.24 -4.05
CA GLN A 108 -23.86 -1.80 -5.14
C GLN A 108 -23.38 -2.32 -6.48
N ASN A 109 -22.07 -2.44 -6.68
CA ASN A 109 -21.44 -2.93 -7.90
C ASN A 109 -20.31 -3.93 -7.58
N ARG A 110 -20.53 -5.23 -7.78
CA ARG A 110 -19.51 -6.26 -7.52
C ARG A 110 -18.32 -6.25 -8.48
N ASP A 111 -18.40 -5.51 -9.59
CA ASP A 111 -17.31 -5.39 -10.56
C ASP A 111 -16.20 -4.43 -10.07
N VAL A 112 -16.37 -3.81 -8.89
CA VAL A 112 -15.38 -2.93 -8.28
C VAL A 112 -15.15 -3.24 -6.80
N LEU A 113 -14.00 -2.80 -6.33
CA LEU A 113 -13.65 -2.72 -4.92
C LEU A 113 -14.17 -1.41 -4.33
N ARG A 114 -14.19 -1.32 -3.00
CA ARG A 114 -14.65 -0.15 -2.23
C ARG A 114 -13.62 0.22 -1.19
N LEU A 115 -13.19 1.48 -1.16
CA LEU A 115 -12.35 2.02 -0.09
C LEU A 115 -13.15 2.18 1.21
N ALA A 116 -12.45 2.32 2.35
CA ALA A 116 -13.08 2.58 3.64
C ALA A 116 -14.02 3.82 3.67
N ASN A 117 -13.77 4.83 2.83
CA ASN A 117 -14.64 6.02 2.69
C ASN A 117 -15.82 5.81 1.72
N GLY A 118 -15.94 4.63 1.13
CA GLY A 118 -16.97 4.25 0.17
C GLY A 118 -16.67 4.53 -1.29
N ALA A 119 -15.52 5.12 -1.62
CA ALA A 119 -15.17 5.38 -3.02
C ALA A 119 -14.88 4.06 -3.78
N PRO A 120 -15.36 3.91 -5.02
CA PRO A 120 -15.09 2.72 -5.83
C PRO A 120 -13.65 2.70 -6.33
N VAL A 121 -13.09 1.50 -6.50
CA VAL A 121 -11.74 1.26 -7.01
C VAL A 121 -11.76 0.07 -7.96
N PRO A 122 -11.20 0.18 -9.18
CA PRO A 122 -11.11 -0.97 -10.07
C PRO A 122 -10.12 -2.01 -9.51
N PHE A 123 -10.30 -3.29 -9.87
CA PHE A 123 -9.38 -4.36 -9.42
C PHE A 123 -7.91 -4.11 -9.81
N THR A 124 -7.68 -3.41 -10.92
CA THR A 124 -6.35 -2.95 -11.40
C THR A 124 -5.68 -1.93 -10.48
N GLU A 125 -6.42 -1.38 -9.51
CA GLU A 125 -5.92 -0.44 -8.50
C GLU A 125 -6.09 -0.96 -7.07
N SER A 126 -6.19 -2.28 -6.89
CA SER A 126 -6.32 -2.92 -5.57
C SER A 126 -5.31 -2.45 -4.51
N TYR A 127 -4.11 -2.03 -4.92
CA TYR A 127 -3.10 -1.43 -4.03
C TYR A 127 -3.62 -0.23 -3.23
N ARG A 128 -4.57 0.55 -3.77
CA ARG A 128 -5.19 1.69 -3.09
C ARG A 128 -6.02 1.25 -1.89
N LEU A 129 -6.73 0.13 -2.03
CA LEU A 129 -7.50 -0.50 -0.96
C LEU A 129 -6.55 -1.11 0.07
N CYS A 130 -5.62 -1.97 -0.37
CA CYS A 130 -4.70 -2.67 0.52
C CYS A 130 -3.86 -1.69 1.36
N GLY A 131 -3.43 -0.58 0.76
CA GLY A 131 -2.62 0.44 1.41
C GLY A 131 -3.33 1.22 2.52
N GLN A 132 -4.66 1.12 2.66
CA GLN A 132 -5.38 1.75 3.77
C GLN A 132 -5.06 1.11 5.12
N CYS A 133 -4.67 -0.17 5.13
CA CYS A 133 -4.29 -0.91 6.34
C CYS A 133 -2.82 -1.39 6.31
N HIS A 134 -2.31 -1.78 5.14
CA HIS A 134 -0.93 -2.26 4.95
C HIS A 134 0.00 -1.14 4.48
N GLY A 135 0.05 -0.04 5.23
CA GLY A 135 0.74 1.18 4.83
C GLY A 135 2.26 1.03 4.64
N ASP A 136 2.90 0.19 5.45
CA ASP A 136 4.34 -0.11 5.33
C ASP A 136 4.65 -0.82 4.00
N LYS A 137 3.89 -1.88 3.68
CA LYS A 137 4.02 -2.63 2.42
C LYS A 137 3.68 -1.76 1.22
N TYR A 138 2.65 -0.93 1.34
CA TYR A 138 2.28 0.00 0.28
C TYR A 138 3.38 1.03 -0.01
N ARG A 139 3.96 1.64 1.05
CA ARG A 139 5.10 2.56 0.90
C ARG A 139 6.27 1.89 0.19
N ASP A 140 6.65 0.69 0.63
CA ASP A 140 7.79 -0.05 0.09
C ASP A 140 7.52 -0.50 -1.36
N TRP A 141 6.28 -0.89 -1.66
CA TRP A 141 5.85 -1.27 -3.01
C TRP A 141 5.91 -0.11 -3.99
N ARG A 142 5.46 1.10 -3.59
CA ARG A 142 5.48 2.30 -4.45
C ARG A 142 6.88 2.65 -4.96
N VAL A 143 7.91 2.33 -4.17
CA VAL A 143 9.32 2.60 -4.52
C VAL A 143 10.03 1.35 -5.07
N GLY A 144 9.35 0.22 -5.16
CA GLY A 144 9.89 -1.04 -5.70
C GLY A 144 10.78 -1.82 -4.73
N VAL A 145 10.73 -1.52 -3.42
CA VAL A 145 11.38 -2.33 -2.37
C VAL A 145 10.59 -3.61 -2.09
N HIS A 146 9.26 -3.57 -2.28
CA HIS A 146 8.38 -4.72 -2.11
C HIS A 146 7.60 -5.02 -3.39
N GLY A 147 7.37 -6.30 -3.67
CA GLY A 147 6.72 -6.77 -4.91
C GLY A 147 7.71 -7.00 -6.06
N LYS A 148 7.16 -7.15 -7.27
CA LYS A 148 7.95 -7.38 -8.50
C LYS A 148 7.80 -6.20 -9.45
N ARG A 149 8.93 -5.74 -9.97
CA ARG A 149 9.02 -4.69 -10.99
C ARG A 149 9.75 -5.24 -12.20
N VAL A 150 9.18 -5.05 -13.39
CA VAL A 150 9.78 -5.45 -14.67
C VAL A 150 9.83 -4.23 -15.61
N GLY A 151 10.59 -4.34 -16.69
CA GLY A 151 10.79 -3.25 -17.65
C GLY A 151 12.19 -2.63 -17.57
N HIS A 152 12.31 -1.38 -18.03
CA HIS A 152 13.61 -0.72 -18.19
C HIS A 152 14.08 -0.05 -16.90
N TRP A 153 15.41 0.01 -16.68
CA TRP A 153 15.98 0.68 -15.51
C TRP A 153 15.65 2.19 -15.52
N ASN A 154 15.79 2.86 -16.66
CA ASN A 154 15.56 4.31 -16.87
C ASN A 154 14.35 4.62 -17.78
N GLY A 155 13.49 3.65 -18.04
CA GLY A 155 12.31 3.82 -18.90
C GLY A 155 11.03 3.39 -18.22
N GLU A 156 10.07 2.97 -19.04
CA GLU A 156 8.80 2.39 -18.60
C GLU A 156 9.03 1.15 -17.72
N LYS A 157 8.22 1.05 -16.67
CA LYS A 157 8.29 -0.02 -15.68
C LYS A 157 6.89 -0.50 -15.36
N THR A 158 6.72 -1.80 -15.28
CA THR A 158 5.48 -2.43 -14.85
C THR A 158 5.63 -2.94 -13.42
N TYR A 159 4.69 -2.57 -12.55
CA TYR A 159 4.63 -3.00 -11.16
C TYR A 159 3.56 -4.06 -10.99
N PHE A 160 3.91 -5.19 -10.38
CA PHE A 160 2.93 -6.22 -10.09
C PHE A 160 2.04 -5.76 -8.93
N LEU A 161 0.74 -6.03 -9.01
CA LEU A 161 -0.22 -5.75 -7.95
C LEU A 161 0.02 -6.67 -6.75
N CYS A 162 -0.49 -6.27 -5.59
CA CYS A 162 -0.45 -7.10 -4.38
C CYS A 162 -1.01 -8.51 -4.64
N VAL A 163 -2.10 -8.57 -5.43
CA VAL A 163 -2.82 -9.81 -5.75
C VAL A 163 -2.08 -10.75 -6.70
N ASN A 164 -1.00 -10.31 -7.36
CA ASN A 164 -0.16 -11.23 -8.15
C ASN A 164 0.62 -12.19 -7.25
N CYS A 165 0.93 -11.79 -6.01
CA CYS A 165 1.73 -12.57 -5.07
C CYS A 165 0.96 -13.02 -3.83
N HIS A 166 -0.12 -12.32 -3.49
CA HIS A 166 -0.94 -12.58 -2.30
C HIS A 166 -2.37 -12.92 -2.71
N ASN A 167 -2.91 -14.03 -2.20
CA ASN A 167 -4.34 -14.29 -2.39
C ASN A 167 -5.14 -13.29 -1.54
N PRO A 168 -6.08 -12.50 -2.08
CA PRO A 168 -6.77 -11.46 -1.32
C PRO A 168 -7.65 -12.00 -0.17
N HIS A 169 -8.04 -13.26 -0.22
CA HIS A 169 -8.81 -13.94 0.84
C HIS A 169 -7.91 -14.68 1.84
N SER A 170 -6.65 -14.98 1.48
CA SER A 170 -5.64 -15.54 2.39
C SER A 170 -4.27 -14.88 2.11
N PRO A 171 -4.05 -13.62 2.53
CA PRO A 171 -2.96 -12.79 1.99
C PRO A 171 -1.56 -13.16 2.47
N ARG A 172 -1.42 -14.07 3.44
CA ARG A 172 -0.10 -14.54 3.84
C ARG A 172 0.62 -15.14 2.64
N PHE A 173 1.87 -14.75 2.42
CA PHE A 173 2.64 -15.24 1.28
C PHE A 173 2.94 -16.73 1.42
N LYS A 174 2.52 -17.51 0.43
CA LYS A 174 2.70 -18.98 0.39
C LYS A 174 3.51 -19.44 -0.83
N GLY A 175 3.84 -18.54 -1.74
CA GLY A 175 4.48 -18.85 -3.01
C GLY A 175 3.67 -18.31 -4.19
N VAL A 176 4.27 -18.40 -5.36
CA VAL A 176 3.65 -18.03 -6.63
C VAL A 176 3.95 -19.10 -7.67
N GLN A 177 3.04 -19.24 -8.62
CA GLN A 177 3.23 -20.06 -9.82
C GLN A 177 3.22 -19.18 -11.07
N GLU A 178 4.01 -19.55 -12.08
CA GLU A 178 3.95 -18.92 -13.39
C GLU A 178 2.64 -19.31 -14.09
N ILE A 179 1.95 -18.32 -14.64
CA ILE A 179 0.73 -18.48 -15.44
C ILE A 179 0.82 -17.68 -16.73
N VAL A 180 -0.04 -17.97 -17.68
CA VAL A 180 -0.24 -17.13 -18.88
C VAL A 180 -1.59 -16.44 -18.74
N SER A 181 -1.60 -15.11 -18.82
CA SER A 181 -2.80 -14.28 -18.81
C SER A 181 -2.70 -13.25 -19.94
N GLY A 182 -3.73 -13.12 -20.77
CA GLY A 182 -3.70 -12.19 -21.91
C GLY A 182 -2.56 -12.45 -22.90
N GLY A 183 -2.13 -13.71 -23.05
CA GLY A 183 -0.99 -14.09 -23.91
C GLY A 183 0.39 -13.72 -23.34
N LYS A 184 0.46 -13.20 -22.12
CA LYS A 184 1.71 -12.83 -21.44
C LYS A 184 1.95 -13.72 -20.22
N LYS A 185 3.22 -14.06 -19.99
CA LYS A 185 3.64 -14.74 -18.76
C LYS A 185 3.55 -13.79 -17.57
N THR A 186 2.87 -14.22 -16.51
CA THR A 186 2.76 -13.52 -15.23
C THR A 186 2.78 -14.52 -14.08
N VAL A 187 2.49 -14.09 -12.86
CA VAL A 187 2.41 -14.96 -11.69
C VAL A 187 1.08 -14.83 -10.97
N ALA A 188 0.67 -15.92 -10.33
CA ALA A 188 -0.49 -16.00 -9.45
C ALA A 188 -0.10 -16.61 -8.08
N PRO A 189 -0.78 -16.21 -6.98
CA PRO A 189 -0.50 -16.73 -5.66
C PRO A 189 -0.93 -18.20 -5.52
N THR A 190 -0.20 -18.97 -4.71
CA THR A 190 -0.62 -20.31 -4.31
C THR A 190 -1.39 -20.31 -2.99
N LEU A 191 -2.33 -21.24 -2.82
CA LEU A 191 -3.01 -21.46 -1.54
C LEU A 191 -2.23 -22.37 -0.59
N THR A 192 -1.30 -23.16 -1.14
CA THR A 192 -0.39 -24.04 -0.39
C THR A 192 1.00 -23.43 -0.34
N TYR A 193 1.74 -23.72 0.73
CA TYR A 193 3.13 -23.32 0.84
C TYR A 193 3.96 -24.09 -0.17
N LEU A 194 4.44 -23.39 -1.19
CA LEU A 194 5.59 -23.83 -1.94
C LEU A 194 6.78 -23.66 -1.00
N LYS A 195 7.25 -24.76 -0.40
CA LYS A 195 8.53 -24.75 0.32
C LYS A 195 9.56 -24.20 -0.66
N PRO A 196 10.31 -23.15 -0.30
CA PRO A 196 11.47 -22.81 -1.11
C PRO A 196 12.35 -24.06 -1.18
N GLU A 197 13.09 -24.21 -2.29
CA GLU A 197 14.24 -25.11 -2.30
C GLU A 197 14.99 -24.96 -0.96
N PRO A 198 15.53 -26.05 -0.38
CA PRO A 198 16.20 -25.98 0.90
C PRO A 198 17.14 -24.79 0.89
N ARG A 199 16.97 -23.89 1.87
CA ARG A 199 17.74 -22.64 1.92
C ARG A 199 19.22 -22.97 1.63
N PRO A 200 19.93 -22.17 0.84
CA PRO A 200 21.36 -22.39 0.64
C PRO A 200 21.99 -22.60 2.01
N LYS A 201 22.68 -23.74 2.17
CA LYS A 201 23.38 -24.03 3.43
C LYS A 201 24.27 -22.84 3.74
N ARG A 202 24.23 -22.33 4.97
CA ARG A 202 25.16 -21.29 5.40
C ARG A 202 26.59 -21.81 5.26
N PRO A 203 27.59 -20.94 5.05
CA PRO A 203 28.98 -21.38 4.98
C PRO A 203 29.41 -22.25 6.17
N GLU A 204 28.85 -22.02 7.37
CA GLU A 204 29.08 -22.88 8.55
C GLU A 204 28.49 -24.30 8.42
N GLU A 205 27.34 -24.43 7.74
CA GLU A 205 26.61 -25.68 7.54
C GLU A 205 27.14 -26.48 6.33
N GLN A 206 27.91 -25.84 5.44
CA GLN A 206 28.60 -26.48 4.32
C GLN A 206 29.93 -27.14 4.72
N ARG A 207 30.48 -26.78 5.88
CA ARG A 207 31.76 -27.27 6.41
C ARG A 207 31.66 -28.58 7.21
N ARG A 208 30.46 -29.15 7.33
CA ARG A 208 30.18 -30.43 7.98
C ARG A 208 29.75 -31.45 6.93
#